data_AF-A0A950LCE1-F1
#
_entry.id   AF-A0A950LCE1-F1
#
_cell.length_a   1.000
_cell.length_b   1.000
_cell.length_c   1.000
_cell.angle_alpha   90.00
_cell.angle_beta   90.00
_cell.angle_gamma   90.00
#
_symmetry.space_group_name_H-M   'P 1'
#
loop_
_entity.id
_entity.type
_entity.pdbx_description
1 polymer ?
#
loop_
_entity_poly.entity_id
_entity_poly.type
_entity_poly.pdbx_seq_one_letter_code
_entity_poly.pdbx_strand_id
1 'polypeptide(L)' 'MWVAYVGEPWTRDGTVRAYVVTMAPEVSGRVVELPVADNQFVHKGDLLMRIDPTDYTIAVSLASA' A
#
# COMPACT_ATOMS: atom_id res chain seq x y z
N MET A 1 23.88 -44.84 14.46
CA MET A 1 23.76 -43.43 14.90
C MET A 1 24.41 -42.55 13.83
N TRP A 2 23.74 -42.37 12.69
CA TRP A 2 24.24 -41.62 11.51
C TRP A 2 23.09 -41.09 10.62
N VAL A 3 21.89 -41.69 10.70
CA VAL A 3 20.75 -41.36 9.82
C VAL A 3 19.95 -40.13 10.28
N ALA A 4 20.13 -39.64 11.52
CA ALA A 4 19.39 -38.49 12.04
C ALA A 4 19.91 -37.13 11.52
N TYR A 5 21.14 -37.07 11.01
CA TYR A 5 21.76 -35.80 10.57
C TYR A 5 21.46 -35.46 9.09
N VAL A 6 20.76 -36.36 8.38
CA VAL A 6 20.54 -36.27 6.92
C VAL A 6 19.04 -36.14 6.57
N GLY A 7 18.14 -36.18 7.56
CA GLY A 7 16.68 -36.11 7.32
C GLY A 7 16.12 -34.68 7.21
N GLU A 8 16.83 -33.69 7.76
CA GLU A 8 16.32 -32.32 7.91
C GLU A 8 17.36 -31.34 7.36
N PRO A 9 17.37 -31.10 6.03
CA PRO A 9 18.20 -30.05 5.46
C PRO A 9 17.71 -28.70 5.99
N TRP A 10 18.42 -28.15 6.96
CA TRP A 10 18.21 -26.81 7.47
C TRP A 10 19.18 -25.85 6.77
N THR A 11 18.69 -24.70 6.32
CA THR A 11 19.53 -23.61 5.85
C THR A 11 19.07 -22.31 6.49
N ARG A 12 20.03 -21.47 6.91
CA ARG A 12 19.74 -20.10 7.38
C ARG A 12 19.63 -19.12 6.20
N ASP A 13 19.90 -19.57 4.99
CA ASP A 13 19.92 -18.75 3.78
C ASP A 13 18.52 -18.63 3.16
N GLY A 14 17.59 -18.07 3.92
CA GLY A 14 16.26 -17.72 3.44
C GLY A 14 16.21 -16.25 3.00
N THR A 15 15.87 -15.99 1.73
CA THR A 15 15.63 -14.64 1.23
C THR A 15 14.13 -14.43 1.03
N VAL A 16 13.55 -13.46 1.72
CA VAL A 16 12.17 -13.01 1.49
C VAL A 16 12.17 -11.99 0.35
N ARG A 17 11.33 -12.22 -0.67
CA ARG A 17 11.09 -11.25 -1.73
C ARG A 17 9.75 -10.56 -1.47
N ALA A 18 9.76 -9.24 -1.42
CA ALA A 18 8.56 -8.42 -1.34
C ALA A 18 8.53 -7.45 -2.53
N TYR A 19 7.34 -7.24 -3.08
CA TYR A 19 7.13 -6.20 -4.07
C TYR A 19 6.79 -4.91 -3.33
N VAL A 20 7.65 -3.90 -3.45
CA VAL A 20 7.42 -2.57 -2.90
C VAL A 20 6.94 -1.67 -4.02
N VAL A 21 5.76 -1.10 -3.87
CA VAL A 21 5.18 -0.14 -4.82
C VAL A 21 4.94 1.18 -4.11
N THR A 22 5.34 2.28 -4.74
CA THR A 22 5.03 3.62 -4.26
C THR A 22 3.69 4.04 -4.86
N MET A 23 2.70 4.33 -4.01
CA MET A 23 1.41 4.86 -4.46
C MET A 23 1.38 6.37 -4.31
N ALA A 24 1.00 7.06 -5.38
CA ALA A 24 0.75 8.49 -5.39
C ALA A 24 -0.66 8.74 -5.93
N PRO A 25 -1.36 9.78 -5.44
CA PRO A 25 -2.63 10.16 -6.01
C PRO A 25 -2.45 10.69 -7.43
N GLU A 26 -3.44 10.44 -8.30
CA GLU A 26 -3.46 10.95 -9.68
C GLU A 26 -3.68 12.47 -9.77
N VAL A 27 -4.16 13.06 -8.68
CA VAL A 27 -4.57 14.45 -8.58
C VAL A 27 -3.78 15.18 -7.51
N SER A 28 -3.40 16.41 -7.80
CA SER A 28 -2.77 17.30 -6.82
C SER A 28 -3.85 17.93 -5.95
N GLY A 29 -3.73 17.80 -4.63
CA GLY A 29 -4.63 18.48 -3.72
C GLY A 29 -4.20 18.29 -2.27
N ARG A 30 -4.88 18.98 -1.36
CA ARG A 30 -4.59 18.87 0.07
C ARG A 30 -5.10 17.52 0.60
N VAL A 31 -4.24 16.80 1.31
CA VAL A 31 -4.64 15.59 2.04
C VAL A 31 -5.48 15.99 3.25
N VAL A 32 -6.72 15.51 3.30
CA VAL A 32 -7.67 15.78 4.40
C VAL A 32 -7.77 14.62 5.37
N GLU A 33 -7.45 13.40 4.94
CA GLU A 33 -7.50 12.22 5.80
C GLU A 33 -6.45 11.20 5.37
N LEU A 34 -5.78 10.61 6.36
CA LEU A 34 -4.84 9.50 6.20
C LEU A 34 -5.20 8.43 7.24
N PRO A 35 -6.22 7.58 6.97
CA PRO A 35 -6.75 6.63 7.95
C PRO A 35 -5.91 5.35 8.06
N VAL A 36 -4.62 5.42 7.72
CA VAL A 36 -3.68 4.29 7.75
C VAL A 36 -2.47 4.61 8.62
N ALA A 37 -2.00 3.60 9.35
CA ALA A 37 -0.78 3.67 10.16
C ALA A 37 0.40 2.99 9.44
N ASP A 38 1.62 3.29 9.91
CA ASP A 38 2.83 2.66 9.39
C ASP A 38 2.81 1.14 9.59
N ASN A 39 3.30 0.40 8.58
CA ASN A 39 3.29 -1.06 8.51
C ASN A 39 1.91 -1.73 8.69
N GLN A 40 0.82 -0.99 8.52
CA GLN A 40 -0.52 -1.56 8.60
C GLN A 40 -0.77 -2.52 7.42
N PHE A 41 -1.30 -3.70 7.73
CA PHE A 41 -1.78 -4.62 6.72
C PHE A 41 -3.11 -4.11 6.14
N VAL A 42 -3.12 -3.81 4.84
CA VAL A 42 -4.27 -3.27 4.11
C VAL A 42 -4.73 -4.24 3.02
N HIS A 43 -6.02 -4.20 2.70
CA HIS A 43 -6.64 -4.99 1.64
C HIS A 43 -6.92 -4.13 0.41
N LYS A 44 -7.17 -4.80 -0.72
CA LYS A 44 -7.58 -4.12 -1.96
C LYS A 44 -8.89 -3.37 -1.72
N GLY A 45 -8.87 -2.07 -1.99
CA GLY A 45 -10.04 -1.20 -1.85
C GLY A 45 -10.06 -0.40 -0.55
N ASP A 46 -9.13 -0.65 0.37
CA ASP A 46 -9.02 0.14 1.59
C ASP A 46 -8.62 1.59 1.26
N LEU A 47 -9.27 2.54 1.95
CA LEU A 47 -8.96 3.95 1.80
C LEU A 47 -7.60 4.23 2.43
N LEU A 48 -6.60 4.53 1.60
CA LEU A 48 -5.26 4.87 2.07
C LEU A 48 -5.12 6.36 2.38
N MET A 49 -5.80 7.20 1.59
CA MET A 49 -5.69 8.65 1.67
C MET A 49 -6.92 9.30 1.03
N ARG A 50 -7.39 10.41 1.59
CA ARG A 50 -8.43 11.25 0.97
C ARG A 50 -7.87 12.64 0.68
N ILE A 51 -8.09 13.09 -0.56
CA ILE A 51 -7.78 14.44 -1.02
C ILE A 51 -9.05 15.30 -0.95
N ASP A 52 -8.91 16.58 -0.60
CA ASP A 52 -10.00 17.54 -0.59
C ASP A 52 -10.68 17.64 -1.98
N PRO A 53 -11.96 17.27 -2.12
CA PRO A 53 -12.64 17.28 -3.42
C PRO A 53 -13.20 18.66 -3.80
N THR A 54 -13.08 19.68 -2.94
CA THR A 54 -13.78 20.96 -3.10
C THR A 54 -13.43 21.65 -4.43
N ASP A 55 -12.13 21.83 -4.69
CA ASP A 55 -11.65 22.50 -5.92
C ASP A 55 -12.02 21.71 -7.17
N TYR A 56 -11.96 20.38 -7.10
CA TYR A 56 -12.33 19.49 -8.19
C TYR A 56 -13.84 19.53 -8.49
N THR A 57 -14.67 19.60 -7.45
CA THR A 57 -16.13 19.65 -7.60
C THR A 57 -16.56 20.97 -8.27
N ILE A 58 -15.93 22.08 -7.88
CA ILE A 58 -16.17 23.40 -8.49
C ILE A 58 -15.75 23.38 -9.97
N ALA A 59 -14.55 22.86 -10.29
CA ALA A 59 -14.06 22.79 -11.66
C ALA A 59 -14.97 21.94 -12.56
N VAL A 60 -15.46 20.81 -12.07
CA VAL A 60 -16.42 19.96 -12.81
C VAL A 60 -17.74 20.71 -13.02
N SER A 61 -18.26 21.39 -12.00
CA SER A 61 -19.52 22.15 -12.11
C SER A 61 -19.45 23.25 -13.17
N LEU A 62 -18.32 23.96 -13.24
CA LEU A 62 -18.04 24.98 -14.25
C LEU A 62 -17.94 24.40 -15.66
N ALA A 63 -17.38 23.20 -15.81
CA ALA A 63 -17.25 22.54 -17.11
C ALA A 63 -18.55 21.89 -17.61
N SER A 64 -19.49 21.60 -16.71
CA SER A 64 -20.80 21.00 -17.04
C SER A 64 -21.89 22.00 -17.40
N ALA A 65 -21.63 23.30 -17.27
CA ALA A 65 -22.54 24.40 -17.64
C ALA A 65 -22.29 24.87 -19.07
#